data_AF-A0A928B5R1-F1
#
_entry.id   AF-A0A928B5R1-F1
#
_cell.length_a   1.000
_cell.length_b   1.000
_cell.length_c   1.000
_cell.angle_alpha   90.00
_cell.angle_beta   90.00
_cell.angle_gamma   90.00
#
_symmetry.space_group_name_H-M   'P 1'
#
loop_
_entity.id
_entity.type
_entity.pdbx_description
1 polymer ?
#
loop_
_entity_poly.entity_id
_entity_poly.type
_entity_poly.pdbx_seq_one_letter_code
_entity_poly.pdbx_strand_id
1 'polypeptide(L)'
;MTYGGNWLTWFLGYDPADAIRKIKCPVMALNGTLDLQVLSKDNLPVIKENLPKNKKSLIKEYDGLNHLFQHCTPANALNYGAIEETISEDVLTDMINWINLIK
;
A
#
# COMPACT_ATOMS: atom_id res chain seq x y z
N MET A 1 28.50 -15.48 14.07
CA MET A 1 27.85 -14.17 14.27
C MET A 1 26.66 -14.10 13.34
N THR A 2 25.45 -14.33 13.85
CA THR A 2 24.21 -14.11 13.08
C THR A 2 23.99 -12.61 13.00
N TYR A 3 24.38 -12.01 11.88
CA TYR A 3 24.15 -10.61 11.60
C TYR A 3 22.63 -10.39 11.47
N GLY A 4 22.03 -9.76 12.47
CA GLY A 4 20.57 -9.59 12.61
C GLY A 4 20.04 -10.28 13.85
N GLY A 5 19.75 -9.53 14.92
CA GLY A 5 19.17 -10.10 16.14
C GLY A 5 17.83 -10.81 15.90
N ASN A 6 17.32 -11.51 16.92
CA ASN A 6 16.10 -12.36 16.84
C ASN A 6 14.91 -11.71 16.10
N TRP A 7 14.76 -10.39 16.22
CA TRP A 7 13.73 -9.64 15.51
C TRP A 7 13.90 -9.67 13.99
N LEU A 8 15.12 -9.46 13.45
CA LEU A 8 15.34 -9.43 12.00
C LEU A 8 15.08 -10.82 11.39
N THR A 9 15.51 -11.89 12.08
CA THR A 9 15.25 -13.26 11.65
C THR A 9 13.74 -13.55 11.59
N TRP A 10 12.99 -13.13 12.61
CA TRP A 10 11.53 -13.27 12.59
C TRP A 10 10.89 -12.44 11.46
N PHE A 11 11.29 -11.17 11.32
CA PHE A 11 10.72 -10.25 10.34
C PHE A 11 10.91 -10.75 8.90
N LEU A 12 12.11 -11.23 8.56
CA LEU A 12 12.40 -11.77 7.23
C LEU A 12 11.59 -13.03 6.89
N GLY A 13 11.15 -13.78 7.91
CA GLY A 13 10.32 -14.98 7.75
C GLY A 13 8.83 -14.75 7.95
N TYR A 14 8.38 -13.51 8.22
CA TYR A 14 6.99 -13.24 8.53
C TYR A 14 6.13 -13.20 7.26
N ASP A 15 5.11 -14.06 7.21
CA ASP A 15 4.06 -14.04 6.19
C ASP A 15 2.81 -13.30 6.71
N PRO A 16 2.44 -12.15 6.12
CA PRO A 16 1.28 -11.38 6.57
C PRO A 16 -0.07 -12.01 6.19
N ALA A 17 -0.12 -13.05 5.33
CA ALA A 17 -1.37 -13.61 4.82
C ALA A 17 -2.32 -14.08 5.95
N ASP A 18 -1.77 -14.71 7.00
CA ASP A 18 -2.54 -15.12 8.17
C ASP A 18 -3.14 -13.95 8.95
N ALA A 19 -2.42 -12.82 9.02
CA ALA A 19 -2.91 -11.62 9.67
C ALA A 19 -4.01 -10.96 8.83
N ILE A 20 -3.81 -10.88 7.51
CA ILE A 20 -4.78 -10.31 6.56
C ILE A 20 -6.11 -11.09 6.62
N ARG A 21 -6.06 -12.43 6.64
CA ARG A 21 -7.25 -13.31 6.75
C ARG A 21 -8.06 -13.07 8.03
N LYS A 22 -7.45 -12.53 9.09
CA LYS A 22 -8.10 -12.28 10.39
C LYS A 22 -8.71 -10.89 10.50
N ILE A 23 -8.56 -10.02 9.49
CA ILE A 23 -9.14 -8.67 9.48
C ILE A 23 -10.68 -8.76 9.46
N LYS A 24 -11.34 -7.98 10.32
CA LYS A 24 -12.80 -7.97 10.48
C LYS A 24 -13.48 -6.66 10.05
N CYS A 25 -12.70 -5.62 9.76
CA CYS A 25 -13.20 -4.31 9.33
C CYS A 25 -13.03 -4.11 7.82
N PRO A 26 -13.74 -3.14 7.21
CA PRO A 26 -13.46 -2.70 5.85
C PRO A 26 -12.01 -2.19 5.72
N VAL A 27 -11.36 -2.50 4.61
CA VAL A 27 -9.98 -2.06 4.31
C VAL A 27 -9.96 -1.28 3.00
N MET A 28 -9.20 -0.18 2.99
CA MET A 28 -8.77 0.50 1.77
C MET A 28 -7.27 0.23 1.58
N ALA A 29 -6.92 -0.59 0.58
CA ALA A 29 -5.53 -0.94 0.26
C ALA A 29 -5.13 -0.30 -1.07
N LEU A 30 -4.11 0.54 -1.03
CA LEU A 30 -3.71 1.41 -2.13
C LEU A 30 -2.23 1.21 -2.46
N ASN A 31 -1.86 1.30 -3.73
CA ASN A 31 -0.48 1.45 -4.19
C ASN A 31 -0.42 2.37 -5.42
N GLY A 32 0.74 2.95 -5.70
CA GLY A 32 1.06 3.59 -6.97
C GLY A 32 1.79 2.64 -7.92
N THR A 33 1.63 2.79 -9.24
CA THR A 33 2.32 1.95 -10.25
C THR A 33 3.84 2.19 -10.29
N LEU A 34 4.31 3.32 -9.77
CA LEU A 34 5.73 3.69 -9.66
C LEU A 34 6.24 3.61 -8.22
N ASP A 35 5.55 2.89 -7.33
CA ASP A 35 6.10 2.51 -6.04
C ASP A 35 7.23 1.48 -6.24
N LEU A 36 8.48 1.93 -6.04
CA LEU A 36 9.67 1.10 -6.16
C LEU A 36 10.13 0.49 -4.83
N GLN A 37 9.47 0.81 -3.71
CA GLN A 37 9.77 0.22 -2.40
C GLN A 37 8.87 -0.99 -2.13
N VAL A 38 7.60 -0.89 -2.52
CA VAL A 38 6.57 -1.93 -2.37
C VAL A 38 5.83 -2.06 -3.69
N LEU A 39 6.28 -2.99 -4.53
CA LEU A 39 5.73 -3.17 -5.87
C LEU A 39 4.24 -3.53 -5.80
N SER A 40 3.40 -2.71 -6.43
CA SER A 40 1.94 -2.89 -6.44
C SER A 40 1.51 -4.27 -6.95
N LYS A 41 2.17 -4.77 -8.00
CA LYS A 41 1.94 -6.07 -8.63
C LYS A 41 2.20 -7.26 -7.71
N ASP A 42 3.01 -7.08 -6.67
CA ASP A 42 3.32 -8.12 -5.70
C ASP A 42 2.48 -7.95 -4.43
N ASN A 43 2.21 -6.69 -4.04
CA ASN A 43 1.49 -6.37 -2.79
C ASN A 43 -0.03 -6.50 -2.91
N LEU A 44 -0.66 -5.80 -3.87
CA LEU A 44 -2.13 -5.73 -3.97
C LEU A 44 -2.79 -7.08 -4.26
N PRO A 45 -2.23 -7.97 -5.10
CA PRO A 45 -2.82 -9.30 -5.31
C PRO A 45 -2.87 -10.15 -4.05
N VAL A 46 -1.80 -10.16 -3.25
CA VAL A 46 -1.75 -10.91 -1.98
C VAL A 46 -2.80 -10.39 -1.00
N ILE A 47 -2.97 -9.06 -0.90
CA ILE A 47 -4.04 -8.46 -0.10
C ILE A 47 -5.40 -8.90 -0.64
N LYS A 48 -5.63 -8.78 -1.96
CA LYS A 48 -6.91 -9.13 -2.60
C LYS A 48 -7.30 -10.59 -2.40
N GLU A 49 -6.32 -11.50 -2.44
CA GLU A 49 -6.53 -12.93 -2.25
C GLU A 49 -6.88 -13.27 -0.79
N ASN A 50 -6.19 -12.64 0.16
CA ASN A 50 -6.27 -13.02 1.58
C ASN A 50 -7.27 -12.20 2.39
N LEU A 51 -7.66 -11.02 1.93
CA LEU A 51 -8.58 -10.14 2.64
C LEU A 51 -10.00 -10.72 2.60
N PRO A 52 -10.67 -10.90 3.77
CA PRO A 52 -12.05 -11.35 3.80
C PRO A 52 -12.97 -10.44 2.99
N LYS A 53 -13.86 -11.04 2.19
CA LYS A 53 -14.78 -10.29 1.33
C LYS A 53 -15.64 -9.33 2.15
N ASN A 54 -15.57 -8.05 1.81
CA ASN A 54 -16.39 -7.01 2.42
C ASN A 54 -16.76 -5.99 1.35
N LYS A 55 -18.06 -5.71 1.18
CA LYS A 55 -18.59 -4.79 0.16
C LYS A 55 -18.07 -3.35 0.30
N LYS A 56 -17.63 -3.00 1.50
CA LYS A 56 -17.05 -1.69 1.82
C LYS A 56 -15.53 -1.65 1.64
N SER A 57 -14.86 -2.77 1.33
CA SER A 57 -13.41 -2.74 1.07
C SER A 57 -13.10 -2.25 -0.33
N LEU A 58 -11.99 -1.53 -0.46
CA LEU A 58 -11.50 -0.95 -1.69
C LEU A 58 -10.04 -1.36 -1.89
N ILE A 59 -9.71 -1.89 -3.05
CA ILE A 59 -8.33 -2.17 -3.46
C ILE A 59 -8.11 -1.43 -4.76
N LYS A 60 -7.17 -0.49 -4.78
CA LYS A 60 -6.97 0.39 -5.93
C LYS A 60 -5.49 0.65 -6.17
N GLU A 61 -5.11 0.61 -7.44
CA GLU A 61 -3.81 1.04 -7.92
C GLU A 61 -3.96 2.40 -8.62
N TYR A 62 -3.02 3.31 -8.38
CA TYR A 62 -2.98 4.62 -9.02
C TYR A 62 -1.82 4.70 -10.00
N ASP A 63 -2.11 5.08 -11.24
CA ASP A 63 -1.09 5.20 -12.26
C ASP A 63 -0.18 6.42 -12.03
N GLY A 64 1.12 6.25 -12.27
CA GLY A 64 2.12 7.31 -12.18
C GLY A 64 2.50 7.74 -10.76
N LEU A 65 1.95 7.12 -9.71
CA LEU A 65 2.24 7.49 -8.33
C LEU A 65 3.38 6.66 -7.73
N ASN A 66 4.23 7.31 -6.92
CA ASN A 66 5.29 6.65 -6.16
C ASN A 66 4.78 6.09 -4.81
N HIS A 67 5.73 5.66 -3.96
CA HIS A 67 5.46 5.12 -2.63
C HIS A 67 4.70 6.07 -1.69
N LEU A 68 4.92 7.38 -1.82
CA LEU A 68 4.25 8.41 -1.01
C LEU A 68 2.98 8.94 -1.69
N PHE A 69 2.53 8.28 -2.77
CA PHE A 69 1.42 8.71 -3.60
C PHE A 69 1.61 10.07 -4.26
N GLN A 70 2.84 10.43 -4.59
CA GLN A 70 3.16 11.64 -5.37
C GLN A 70 3.26 11.27 -6.86
N HIS A 71 2.75 12.13 -7.74
CA HIS A 71 2.93 12.03 -9.18
C HIS A 71 4.41 12.11 -9.54
N CYS A 72 4.87 11.13 -10.30
CA CYS A 72 6.27 11.02 -10.64
C CYS A 72 6.48 10.37 -12.01
N THR A 73 7.74 10.30 -12.40
CA THR A 73 8.25 9.48 -13.50
C THR A 73 9.15 8.41 -12.91
N PRO A 74 9.48 7.33 -13.67
CA PRO A 74 10.46 6.35 -13.20
C PRO A 74 11.79 6.96 -12.76
N ALA A 75 12.20 8.08 -13.37
CA ALA A 75 13.49 8.74 -13.07
C ALA A 75 13.53 9.45 -11.71
N ASN A 76 12.38 9.86 -11.15
CA ASN A 76 12.32 10.57 -9.87
C ASN A 76 11.45 9.88 -8.82
N ALA A 77 10.98 8.64 -9.08
CA ALA A 77 10.12 7.88 -8.18
C ALA A 77 10.70 7.66 -6.76
N LEU A 78 12.03 7.74 -6.58
CA LEU A 78 12.70 7.65 -5.27
C LEU A 78 13.19 9.00 -4.72
N ASN A 79 13.03 10.10 -5.49
CA ASN A 79 13.48 11.43 -5.07
C ASN A 79 12.31 12.24 -4.50
N TYR A 80 11.72 11.74 -3.42
CA TYR A 80 10.50 12.27 -2.81
C TYR A 80 10.60 13.77 -2.48
N GLY A 81 11.74 14.19 -1.93
CA GLY A 81 11.94 15.58 -1.49
C GLY A 81 12.12 16.60 -2.62
N ALA A 82 12.31 16.14 -3.86
CA ALA A 82 12.37 17.02 -5.04
C ALA A 82 11.01 17.20 -5.72
N ILE A 83 10.01 16.41 -5.34
CA ILE A 83 8.63 16.53 -5.83
C ILE A 83 7.89 17.45 -4.85
N GLU A 84 7.31 18.55 -5.37
CA GLU A 84 6.60 19.52 -4.53
C GLU A 84 5.31 18.94 -3.93
N GLU A 85 4.58 18.15 -4.71
CA GLU A 85 3.34 17.51 -4.28
C GLU A 85 3.59 16.64 -3.05
N THR A 86 2.83 16.81 -1.98
CA THR A 86 2.95 15.98 -0.77
C THR A 86 2.28 14.61 -0.95
N ILE A 87 1.09 14.62 -1.55
CA ILE A 87 0.27 13.46 -1.87
C ILE A 87 -0.74 13.87 -2.95
N SER A 88 -1.07 12.97 -3.86
CA SER A 88 -2.06 13.20 -4.91
C SER A 88 -3.45 13.53 -4.34
N GLU A 89 -4.07 14.60 -4.86
CA GLU A 89 -5.43 14.99 -4.51
C GLU A 89 -6.47 13.93 -4.85
N ASP A 90 -6.22 13.11 -5.88
CA ASP A 90 -7.10 12.00 -6.26
C ASP A 90 -7.13 10.94 -5.15
N VAL A 91 -5.97 10.63 -4.57
CA VAL A 91 -5.85 9.68 -3.45
C VAL A 91 -6.58 10.24 -2.23
N LEU A 92 -6.37 11.52 -1.90
CA LEU A 92 -7.06 12.16 -0.77
C LEU A 92 -8.59 12.17 -0.96
N THR A 93 -9.05 12.51 -2.17
CA THR A 93 -10.47 12.55 -2.50
C THR A 93 -11.10 11.16 -2.36
N ASP A 94 -10.44 10.12 -2.87
CA ASP A 94 -10.92 8.75 -2.72
C ASP A 94 -10.95 8.30 -1.26
N MET A 95 -9.93 8.66 -0.46
CA MET A 95 -9.91 8.35 0.98
C MET A 95 -11.09 9.02 1.70
N ILE A 96 -11.36 10.29 1.42
CA ILE A 96 -12.50 11.02 2.01
C ILE A 96 -13.82 10.36 1.63
N ASN A 97 -13.99 10.06 0.34
CA ASN A 97 -15.20 9.41 -0.17
C ASN A 97 -15.40 8.03 0.45
N TRP A 98 -14.34 7.23 0.55
CA TRP A 98 -14.39 5.91 1.17
C TRP A 98 -14.74 6.00 2.66
N ILE A 99 -14.10 6.90 3.41
CA ILE A 99 -14.41 7.12 4.83
C ILE A 99 -15.88 7.49 5.02
N ASN A 100 -16.42 8.38 4.18
CA ASN A 100 -17.82 8.78 4.25
C ASN A 100 -18.80 7.67 3.84
N LEU A 101 -18.38 6.72 3.00
CA LEU A 101 -19.17 5.55 2.63
C LEU A 101 -19.22 4.48 3.75
N ILE A 102 -18.13 4.34 4.52
CA ILE A 102 -18.04 3.28 5.53
C ILE A 102 -18.61 3.66 6.90
N LYS A 103 -18.72 4.96 7.21
CA LYS A 103 -19.53 5.49 8.31
C LYS A 103 -20.95 4.92 8.25
#